data_AF-A0A8B7NPN7-F1
#
_entry.id   AF-A0A8B7NPN7-F1
#
_cell.length_a   1.000
_cell.length_b   1.000
_cell.length_c   1.000
_cell.angle_alpha   90.00
_cell.angle_beta   90.00
_cell.angle_gamma   90.00
#
_symmetry.space_group_name_H-M   'P 1'
#
loop_
_entity.id
_entity.type
_entity.pdbx_description
1 polymer ?
#
loop_
_entity_poly.entity_id
_entity_poly.type
_entity_poly.pdbx_seq_one_letter_code
_entity_poly.pdbx_strand_id
1 'polypeptide(L)'
;MAPGSATYHTMEEEKNGDVSPITLCSMRRSVSLLLIYIPLYFAYVAGAALIFMVTEGAIEDAYRKRLVEKREAFLSENYCVSDEALEEFIEELASASRRGVSAARNASGDRNWSFGQSFFFSSTIVTTIGYGHVHPLSEGGKVFCIAFALMGIPMTFILLTALVDQIVRPIIWCLRRLEILLRQRQKPLNIQMIHFALISSVFFVLFLIIPAAIFSSIEKDWTFLDGFYYCFISLTTIGLGDYIPGDSLDQPLRPLYKIAIAAYLLLGLASVLTVVRLYNDIPELNLGYYLRPHADFPGPEQTRLVPNVADSGLQR
;
A
#
# COMPACT_ATOMS: atom_id res chain seq x y z
N MET A 1 1.65 78.12 9.21
CA MET A 1 1.94 77.87 7.78
C MET A 1 2.17 76.38 7.61
N ALA A 2 1.14 75.68 7.15
CA ALA A 2 1.16 74.24 6.88
C ALA A 2 1.32 74.05 5.36
N PRO A 3 2.19 73.16 4.87
CA PRO A 3 2.29 72.87 3.45
C PRO A 3 1.41 71.67 3.03
N GLY A 4 0.60 71.91 2.00
CA GLY A 4 0.44 71.02 0.84
C GLY A 4 -0.31 69.70 1.02
N SER A 5 -1.62 69.71 0.75
CA SER A 5 -2.41 68.52 0.42
C SER A 5 -2.04 67.99 -0.97
N ALA A 6 -1.46 66.79 -1.06
CA ALA A 6 -1.28 66.07 -2.32
C ALA A 6 -2.39 65.01 -2.48
N THR A 7 -3.17 65.18 -3.53
CA THR A 7 -4.26 64.32 -4.01
C THR A 7 -3.69 63.03 -4.61
N TYR A 8 -4.14 61.86 -4.14
CA TYR A 8 -3.83 60.58 -4.77
C TYR A 8 -4.83 60.31 -5.90
N HIS A 9 -4.34 60.20 -7.13
CA HIS A 9 -5.12 59.66 -8.25
C HIS A 9 -5.11 58.13 -8.18
N THR A 10 -6.28 57.54 -7.98
CA THR A 10 -6.54 56.12 -8.23
C THR A 10 -6.59 55.89 -9.74
N MET A 11 -5.63 55.14 -10.28
CA MET A 11 -5.77 54.54 -11.61
C MET A 11 -6.55 53.23 -11.46
N GLU A 12 -7.84 53.28 -11.79
CA GLU A 12 -8.62 52.09 -12.14
C GLU A 12 -8.14 51.61 -13.51
N GLU A 13 -7.33 50.55 -13.54
CA GLU A 13 -7.02 49.82 -14.77
C GLU A 13 -8.17 48.84 -15.05
N GLU A 14 -9.07 49.28 -15.92
CA GLU A 14 -10.13 48.52 -16.55
C GLU A 14 -9.53 47.40 -17.42
N LYS A 15 -9.26 46.22 -16.85
CA LYS A 15 -8.99 45.00 -17.63
C LYS A 15 -10.31 44.43 -18.13
N ASN A 16 -10.81 45.04 -19.18
CA ASN A 16 -11.91 44.56 -19.99
C ASN A 16 -11.57 43.15 -20.51
N GLY A 17 -12.51 42.23 -20.34
CA GLY A 17 -12.36 40.83 -20.71
C GLY A 17 -12.40 40.66 -22.22
N ASP A 18 -11.27 40.22 -22.78
CA ASP A 18 -11.25 39.57 -24.07
C ASP A 18 -10.72 38.14 -23.87
N VAL A 19 -11.62 37.23 -23.49
CA VAL A 19 -11.34 35.80 -23.47
C VAL A 19 -11.43 35.33 -24.92
N SER A 20 -10.31 35.34 -25.63
CA SER A 20 -10.21 34.79 -26.97
C SER A 20 -10.72 33.33 -27.01
N PRO A 21 -11.57 32.93 -27.96
CA PRO A 21 -12.18 31.59 -28.02
C PRO A 21 -11.21 30.45 -28.41
N ILE A 22 -9.90 30.72 -28.48
CA ILE A 22 -8.88 29.78 -28.98
C ILE A 22 -8.26 28.93 -27.84
N THR A 23 -8.47 29.30 -26.57
CA THR A 23 -7.88 28.57 -25.43
C THR A 23 -8.70 27.37 -24.95
N LEU A 24 -9.75 26.97 -25.67
CA LEU A 24 -10.51 25.73 -25.38
C LEU A 24 -9.85 24.48 -25.97
N CYS A 25 -8.88 24.64 -26.89
CA CYS A 25 -8.26 23.54 -27.63
C CYS A 25 -6.72 23.58 -27.59
N SER A 26 -6.12 23.88 -26.43
CA SER A 26 -4.77 23.40 -26.14
C SER A 26 -4.87 22.40 -25.00
N MET A 27 -4.95 21.12 -25.36
CA MET A 27 -4.89 20.06 -24.37
C MET A 27 -3.51 20.14 -23.71
N ARG A 28 -3.49 20.56 -22.44
CA ARG A 28 -2.26 20.63 -21.64
C ARG A 28 -1.54 19.28 -21.72
N ARG A 29 -0.21 19.29 -21.84
CA ARG A 29 0.62 18.09 -22.01
C ARG A 29 0.35 17.06 -20.90
N SER A 30 0.13 17.53 -19.67
CA SER A 30 -0.30 16.72 -18.53
C SER A 30 -1.62 15.96 -18.77
N VAL A 31 -2.65 16.60 -19.36
CA VAL A 31 -3.93 15.96 -19.72
C VAL A 31 -3.73 14.93 -20.83
N SER A 32 -2.90 15.25 -21.82
CA SER A 32 -2.59 14.33 -22.92
C SER A 32 -1.88 13.06 -22.42
N LEU A 33 -0.91 13.20 -21.51
CA LEU A 33 -0.21 12.08 -20.90
C LEU A 33 -1.14 11.22 -20.05
N LEU A 34 -2.06 11.83 -19.31
CA LEU A 34 -3.06 11.10 -18.52
C LEU A 34 -3.99 10.27 -19.42
N LEU A 35 -4.43 10.82 -20.56
CA LEU A 35 -5.25 10.11 -21.53
C LEU A 35 -4.54 8.91 -22.18
N ILE A 36 -3.20 8.89 -22.21
CA ILE A 36 -2.41 7.74 -22.66
C ILE A 36 -2.20 6.74 -21.52
N TYR A 37 -1.94 7.23 -20.31
CA TYR A 37 -1.65 6.39 -19.15
C TYR A 37 -2.86 5.54 -18.73
N ILE A 38 -4.09 6.08 -18.82
CA ILE A 38 -5.31 5.36 -18.44
C ILE A 38 -5.50 4.08 -19.29
N PRO A 39 -5.53 4.12 -20.63
CA PRO A 39 -5.60 2.92 -21.46
C PRO A 39 -4.45 1.95 -21.22
N LEU A 40 -3.23 2.46 -21.02
CA LEU A 40 -2.06 1.62 -20.73
C LEU A 40 -2.23 0.84 -19.41
N TYR A 41 -2.77 1.49 -18.38
CA TYR A 41 -3.10 0.83 -17.12
C TYR A 41 -4.17 -0.25 -17.29
N PHE A 42 -5.24 0.02 -18.05
CA PHE A 42 -6.23 -1.01 -18.36
C PHE A 42 -5.65 -2.18 -19.15
N ALA A 43 -4.74 -1.92 -20.10
CA ALA A 43 -4.03 -2.97 -20.83
C ALA A 43 -3.13 -3.81 -19.91
N TYR A 44 -2.46 -3.18 -18.94
CA TYR A 44 -1.68 -3.87 -17.91
C TYR A 44 -2.55 -4.81 -17.06
N VAL A 45 -3.71 -4.33 -16.57
CA VAL A 45 -4.67 -5.15 -15.81
C VAL A 45 -5.25 -6.28 -16.67
N ALA A 46 -5.60 -6.02 -17.92
CA ALA A 46 -6.10 -7.04 -18.85
C ALA A 46 -5.04 -8.11 -19.14
N GLY A 47 -3.77 -7.72 -19.30
CA GLY A 47 -2.65 -8.66 -19.44
C GLY A 47 -2.51 -9.57 -18.22
N ALA A 48 -2.57 -9.02 -17.01
CA ALA A 48 -2.56 -9.81 -15.78
C ALA A 48 -3.77 -10.76 -15.68
N ALA A 49 -4.97 -10.30 -16.05
CA ALA A 49 -6.18 -11.13 -16.05
C ALA A 49 -6.05 -12.34 -16.99
N LEU A 50 -5.46 -12.16 -18.18
CA LEU A 50 -5.19 -13.27 -19.10
C LEU A 50 -4.19 -14.27 -18.51
N ILE A 51 -3.14 -13.78 -17.84
CA ILE A 51 -2.15 -14.65 -17.19
C ILE A 51 -2.84 -15.48 -16.10
N PHE A 52 -3.57 -14.86 -15.17
CA PHE A 52 -4.28 -15.58 -14.11
C PHE A 52 -5.30 -16.58 -14.67
N MET A 53 -6.06 -16.20 -15.71
CA MET A 53 -7.01 -17.11 -16.36
C MET A 53 -6.33 -18.38 -16.87
N VAL A 54 -5.13 -18.26 -17.45
CA VAL A 54 -4.39 -19.40 -18.00
C VAL A 54 -3.68 -20.21 -16.91
N THR A 55 -3.06 -19.54 -15.93
CA THR A 55 -2.29 -20.24 -14.89
C THR A 55 -3.19 -20.90 -13.86
N GLU A 56 -4.23 -20.21 -13.40
CA GLU A 56 -5.12 -20.69 -12.33
C GLU A 56 -6.32 -21.47 -12.86
N GLY A 57 -6.80 -21.19 -14.08
CA GLY A 57 -8.00 -21.84 -14.62
C GLY A 57 -7.89 -23.36 -14.71
N ALA A 58 -6.74 -23.87 -15.16
CA ALA A 58 -6.49 -25.32 -15.23
C ALA A 58 -6.41 -25.97 -13.84
N ILE A 59 -5.90 -25.23 -12.85
CA ILE A 59 -5.79 -25.68 -11.46
C ILE A 59 -7.19 -25.75 -10.84
N GLU A 60 -8.01 -24.72 -11.04
CA GLU A 60 -9.40 -24.67 -10.58
C GLU A 60 -10.23 -25.84 -11.16
N ASP A 61 -10.13 -26.07 -12.47
CA ASP A 61 -10.84 -27.18 -13.14
C ASP A 61 -10.45 -28.55 -12.55
N ALA A 62 -9.16 -28.75 -12.26
CA ALA A 62 -8.67 -29.97 -11.64
C ALA A 62 -9.21 -30.15 -10.21
N TYR A 63 -9.25 -29.07 -9.41
CA TYR A 63 -9.86 -29.09 -8.07
C TYR A 63 -11.36 -29.36 -8.12
N ARG A 64 -12.09 -28.73 -9.05
CA ARG A 64 -13.52 -28.95 -9.23
C ARG A 64 -13.82 -30.39 -9.60
N LYS A 65 -13.05 -30.97 -10.53
CA LYS A 65 -13.19 -32.39 -10.89
C LYS A 65 -12.94 -33.30 -9.69
N ARG A 66 -11.89 -33.04 -8.91
CA ARG A 66 -11.56 -33.80 -7.69
C ARG A 66 -12.67 -33.73 -6.63
N LEU A 67 -13.33 -32.58 -6.49
CA LEU A 67 -14.45 -32.41 -5.57
C LEU A 67 -15.66 -33.26 -5.99
N VAL A 68 -16.00 -33.25 -7.29
CA VAL A 68 -17.08 -34.09 -7.85
C VAL A 68 -16.76 -35.57 -7.65
N GLU A 69 -15.55 -36.01 -8.00
CA GLU A 69 -15.11 -37.40 -7.80
C GLU A 69 -15.20 -37.84 -6.33
N LYS A 70 -14.79 -36.96 -5.39
CA LYS A 70 -14.90 -37.25 -3.95
C LYS A 70 -16.36 -37.32 -3.48
N ARG A 71 -17.24 -36.48 -4.01
CA ARG A 71 -18.67 -36.49 -3.69
C ARG A 71 -19.30 -37.80 -4.16
N GLU A 72 -19.08 -38.18 -5.41
CA GLU A 72 -19.60 -39.42 -5.99
C GLU A 72 -19.08 -40.65 -5.23
N ALA A 73 -17.78 -40.68 -4.90
CA ALA A 73 -17.20 -41.74 -4.07
C ALA A 73 -17.90 -41.83 -2.70
N PHE A 74 -18.09 -40.71 -2.01
CA PHE A 74 -18.75 -40.68 -0.71
C PHE A 74 -20.19 -41.19 -0.76
N LEU A 75 -20.98 -40.78 -1.76
CA LEU A 75 -22.36 -41.24 -1.95
C LEU A 75 -22.41 -42.73 -2.31
N SER A 76 -21.45 -43.22 -3.09
CA SER A 76 -21.36 -44.64 -3.45
C SER A 76 -21.03 -45.53 -2.24
N GLU A 77 -20.21 -45.03 -1.31
CA GLU A 77 -19.86 -45.74 -0.07
C GLU A 77 -20.98 -45.64 0.98
N ASN A 78 -21.79 -44.58 0.95
CA ASN A 78 -22.80 -44.28 1.97
C ASN A 78 -24.20 -44.16 1.37
N TYR A 79 -24.78 -45.29 0.96
CA TYR A 79 -26.12 -45.36 0.34
C TYR A 79 -27.28 -44.84 1.23
N CYS A 80 -27.05 -44.63 2.53
CA CYS A 80 -28.03 -44.10 3.47
C CYS A 80 -28.12 -42.56 3.46
N VAL A 81 -27.21 -41.87 2.77
CA VAL A 81 -27.20 -40.41 2.63
C VAL A 81 -27.70 -40.05 1.24
N SER A 82 -28.76 -39.23 1.15
CA SER A 82 -29.21 -38.70 -0.14
C SER A 82 -28.31 -37.57 -0.61
N ASP A 83 -28.26 -37.36 -1.93
CA ASP A 83 -27.45 -36.27 -2.52
C ASP A 83 -27.92 -34.89 -2.03
N GLU A 84 -29.23 -34.71 -1.84
CA GLU A 84 -29.81 -33.47 -1.33
C GLU A 84 -29.42 -33.20 0.13
N ALA A 85 -29.45 -34.23 0.99
CA ALA A 85 -29.06 -34.09 2.39
C ALA A 85 -27.56 -33.80 2.55
N LEU A 86 -26.73 -34.36 1.65
CA LEU A 86 -25.31 -34.04 1.60
C LEU A 86 -25.08 -32.59 1.12
N GLU A 87 -25.82 -32.13 0.11
CA GLU A 87 -25.73 -30.74 -0.36
C GLU A 87 -26.10 -29.75 0.75
N GLU A 88 -27.22 -29.98 1.45
CA GLU A 88 -27.65 -29.12 2.56
C GLU A 88 -26.59 -29.03 3.67
N PHE A 89 -25.97 -30.17 4.01
CA PHE A 89 -24.87 -30.20 4.98
C PHE A 89 -23.63 -29.43 4.49
N ILE A 90 -23.26 -29.58 3.22
CA ILE A 90 -22.13 -28.87 2.61
C ILE A 90 -22.41 -27.37 2.55
N GLU A 91 -23.62 -26.96 2.22
CA GLU A 91 -24.02 -25.55 2.18
C GLU A 91 -23.93 -24.90 3.57
N GLU A 92 -24.41 -25.58 4.60
CA GLU A 92 -24.31 -25.10 5.99
C GLU A 92 -22.85 -25.06 6.46
N LEU A 93 -22.07 -26.09 6.12
CA LEU A 93 -20.63 -26.13 6.40
C LEU A 93 -19.89 -24.97 5.70
N ALA A 94 -20.17 -24.73 4.43
CA ALA A 94 -19.59 -23.64 3.66
C ALA A 94 -20.04 -22.29 4.21
N SER A 95 -21.29 -22.16 4.65
CA SER A 95 -21.83 -20.98 5.32
C SER A 95 -21.11 -20.69 6.65
N ALA A 96 -20.91 -21.71 7.48
CA ALA A 96 -20.18 -21.61 8.74
C ALA A 96 -18.70 -21.25 8.49
N SER A 97 -18.05 -21.89 7.52
CA SER A 97 -16.66 -21.61 7.15
C SER A 97 -16.48 -20.19 6.62
N ARG A 98 -17.40 -19.69 5.76
CA ARG A 98 -17.42 -18.29 5.33
C ARG A 98 -17.58 -17.30 6.48
N ARG A 99 -18.20 -17.70 7.60
CA ARG A 99 -18.30 -16.91 8.83
C ARG A 99 -17.08 -17.07 9.75
N GLY A 100 -16.03 -17.73 9.28
CA GLY A 100 -14.79 -18.01 10.01
C GLY A 100 -14.88 -19.20 10.96
N VAL A 101 -15.97 -19.98 10.95
CA VAL A 101 -16.15 -21.13 11.86
C VAL A 101 -15.71 -22.41 11.16
N SER A 102 -14.59 -23.00 11.59
CA SER A 102 -14.16 -24.30 11.09
C SER A 102 -15.01 -25.42 11.71
N ALA A 103 -15.59 -26.30 10.87
CA ALA A 103 -16.24 -27.52 11.34
C ALA A 103 -15.29 -28.74 11.37
N ALA A 104 -14.10 -28.60 10.78
CA ALA A 104 -13.13 -29.67 10.70
C ALA A 104 -12.39 -29.83 12.03
N ARG A 105 -13.01 -30.61 12.93
CA ARG A 105 -12.48 -31.26 14.15
C ARG A 105 -12.53 -30.49 15.48
N ASN A 106 -12.79 -31.32 16.50
CA ASN A 106 -12.86 -31.09 17.95
C ASN A 106 -13.31 -29.69 18.35
N ALA A 107 -14.57 -29.58 18.79
CA ALA A 107 -15.21 -28.37 19.34
C ALA A 107 -14.50 -27.75 20.57
N SER A 108 -13.27 -28.18 20.87
CA SER A 108 -12.35 -27.67 21.89
C SER A 108 -11.27 -26.72 21.32
N GLY A 109 -11.35 -26.32 20.04
CA GLY A 109 -10.49 -25.28 19.49
C GLY A 109 -10.69 -23.91 20.16
N ASP A 110 -9.60 -23.15 20.32
CA ASP A 110 -9.65 -21.79 20.86
C ASP A 110 -10.56 -20.88 20.04
N ARG A 111 -11.42 -20.11 20.71
CA ARG A 111 -12.31 -19.14 20.07
C ARG A 111 -11.53 -18.17 19.18
N ASN A 112 -11.99 -17.95 17.94
CA ASN A 112 -11.41 -16.96 17.03
C ASN A 112 -11.36 -15.56 17.66
N TRP A 113 -12.39 -15.17 18.40
CA TRP A 113 -12.46 -13.90 19.13
C TRP A 113 -11.78 -13.97 20.51
N SER A 114 -10.52 -14.42 20.55
CA SER A 114 -9.64 -14.24 21.70
C SER A 114 -9.07 -12.81 21.72
N PHE A 115 -8.53 -12.32 22.85
CA PHE A 115 -7.97 -10.96 22.92
C PHE A 115 -6.86 -10.72 21.87
N GLY A 116 -5.89 -11.63 21.75
CA GLY A 116 -4.78 -11.48 20.80
C GLY A 116 -5.25 -11.47 19.35
N GLN A 117 -6.21 -12.32 18.99
CA GLN A 117 -6.82 -12.30 17.66
C GLN A 117 -7.69 -11.06 17.42
N SER A 118 -8.45 -10.61 18.41
CA SER A 118 -9.25 -9.38 18.32
C SER A 118 -8.36 -8.15 18.17
N PHE A 119 -7.20 -8.13 18.84
CA PHE A 119 -6.18 -7.10 18.69
C PHE A 119 -5.57 -7.11 17.29
N PHE A 120 -5.19 -8.30 16.79
CA PHE A 120 -4.70 -8.48 15.44
C PHE A 120 -5.72 -8.01 14.39
N PHE A 121 -6.97 -8.47 14.50
CA PHE A 121 -8.09 -8.02 13.66
C PHE A 121 -8.24 -6.50 13.68
N SER A 122 -8.30 -5.89 14.86
CA SER A 122 -8.43 -4.44 15.02
C SER A 122 -7.26 -3.69 14.39
N SER A 123 -6.03 -4.20 14.57
CA SER A 123 -4.84 -3.64 13.95
C SER A 123 -4.92 -3.71 12.42
N THR A 124 -5.37 -4.83 11.85
CA THR A 124 -5.48 -5.01 10.39
C THR A 124 -6.55 -4.13 9.75
N ILE A 125 -7.61 -3.74 10.50
CA ILE A 125 -8.60 -2.77 10.03
C ILE A 125 -7.96 -1.39 9.93
N VAL A 126 -7.31 -0.93 11.01
CA VAL A 126 -6.78 0.44 11.04
C VAL A 126 -5.55 0.62 10.17
N THR A 127 -4.81 -0.45 9.87
CA THR A 127 -3.74 -0.47 8.86
C THR A 127 -4.23 -0.75 7.45
N THR A 128 -5.54 -0.97 7.27
CA THR A 128 -6.19 -1.25 5.98
C THR A 128 -5.69 -2.51 5.25
N ILE A 129 -5.09 -3.45 5.98
CA ILE A 129 -4.69 -4.76 5.42
C ILE A 129 -5.92 -5.65 5.24
N GLY A 130 -6.73 -5.80 6.30
CA GLY A 130 -8.05 -6.42 6.22
C GLY A 130 -8.16 -7.84 5.61
N TYR A 131 -7.48 -8.84 6.17
CA TYR A 131 -7.48 -10.23 5.65
C TYR A 131 -8.85 -10.92 5.46
N GLY A 132 -9.93 -10.44 6.07
CA GLY A 132 -11.29 -10.95 5.84
C GLY A 132 -11.66 -12.32 6.43
N HIS A 133 -10.69 -13.19 6.76
CA HIS A 133 -10.92 -14.53 7.36
C HIS A 133 -11.76 -14.50 8.66
N VAL A 134 -11.61 -13.46 9.47
CA VAL A 134 -12.41 -13.18 10.66
C VAL A 134 -13.00 -11.78 10.51
N HIS A 135 -14.32 -11.66 10.66
CA HIS A 135 -15.05 -10.41 10.50
C HIS A 135 -16.30 -10.36 11.38
N PRO A 136 -16.81 -9.17 11.75
CA PRO A 136 -17.98 -9.03 12.60
C PRO A 136 -19.24 -9.58 11.92
N LEU A 137 -19.89 -10.53 12.57
CA LEU A 137 -21.13 -11.15 12.08
C LEU A 137 -22.37 -10.38 12.53
N SER A 138 -22.35 -9.84 13.75
CA SER A 138 -23.48 -9.10 14.34
C SER A 138 -23.63 -7.71 13.73
N GLU A 139 -24.87 -7.21 13.66
CA GLU A 139 -25.16 -5.85 13.20
C GLU A 139 -24.42 -4.80 14.05
N GLY A 140 -24.45 -4.96 15.38
CA GLY A 140 -23.71 -4.08 16.30
C GLY A 140 -22.20 -4.11 16.08
N GLY A 141 -21.61 -5.29 15.82
CA GLY A 141 -20.18 -5.42 15.51
C GLY A 141 -19.80 -4.74 14.19
N LYS A 142 -20.67 -4.80 13.17
CA LYS A 142 -20.47 -4.10 11.90
C LYS A 142 -20.53 -2.59 12.06
N VAL A 143 -21.53 -2.07 12.78
CA VAL A 143 -21.65 -0.63 13.10
C VAL A 143 -20.43 -0.14 13.88
N PHE A 144 -20.01 -0.90 14.90
CA PHE A 144 -18.80 -0.58 15.67
C PHE A 144 -17.55 -0.57 14.77
N CYS A 145 -17.38 -1.57 13.90
CA CYS A 145 -16.26 -1.65 12.96
C CYS A 145 -16.18 -0.43 12.04
N ILE A 146 -17.31 0.06 11.53
CA ILE A 146 -17.38 1.26 10.67
C ILE A 146 -16.91 2.49 11.46
N ALA A 147 -17.46 2.71 12.66
CA ALA A 147 -17.09 3.86 13.50
C ALA A 147 -15.61 3.79 13.95
N PHE A 148 -15.14 2.60 14.31
CA PHE A 148 -13.76 2.32 14.69
C PHE A 148 -12.79 2.61 13.54
N ALA A 149 -13.09 2.14 12.32
CA ALA A 149 -12.24 2.38 11.14
C ALA A 149 -12.18 3.87 10.77
N LEU A 150 -13.31 4.59 10.85
CA LEU A 150 -13.39 6.02 10.53
C LEU A 150 -12.44 6.86 11.39
N MET A 151 -12.31 6.53 12.68
CA MET A 151 -11.39 7.22 13.59
C MET A 151 -9.98 6.63 13.56
N GLY A 152 -9.88 5.30 13.48
CA GLY A 152 -8.63 4.56 13.60
C GLY A 152 -7.71 4.72 12.41
N ILE A 153 -8.22 4.73 11.18
CA ILE A 153 -7.39 4.89 9.97
C ILE A 153 -6.65 6.25 9.97
N PRO A 154 -7.31 7.41 10.22
CA PRO A 154 -6.60 8.69 10.35
C PRO A 154 -5.54 8.68 11.46
N MET A 155 -5.84 8.12 12.63
CA MET A 155 -4.88 8.02 13.74
C MET A 155 -3.66 7.17 13.37
N THR A 156 -3.87 6.02 12.73
CA THR A 156 -2.79 5.16 12.23
C THR A 156 -1.98 5.87 11.15
N PHE A 157 -2.60 6.64 10.26
CA PHE A 157 -1.87 7.42 9.26
C PHE A 157 -0.94 8.48 9.87
N ILE A 158 -1.40 9.17 10.93
CA ILE A 158 -0.56 10.11 11.69
C ILE A 158 0.61 9.37 12.36
N LEU A 159 0.34 8.23 12.98
CA LEU A 159 1.37 7.39 13.60
C LEU A 159 2.41 6.93 12.58
N LEU A 160 1.97 6.41 11.42
CA LEU A 160 2.85 5.97 10.34
C LEU A 160 3.70 7.12 9.82
N THR A 161 3.12 8.32 9.62
CA THR A 161 3.87 9.50 9.20
C THR A 161 4.96 9.87 10.22
N ALA A 162 4.62 9.87 11.51
CA ALA A 162 5.59 10.16 12.57
C ALA A 162 6.71 9.09 12.65
N LEU A 163 6.38 7.81 12.46
CA LEU A 163 7.35 6.72 12.41
C LEU A 163 8.28 6.85 11.20
N VAL A 164 7.73 7.12 10.01
CA VAL A 164 8.51 7.35 8.79
C VAL A 164 9.49 8.50 9.00
N ASP A 165 9.05 9.63 9.55
CA ASP A 165 9.92 10.77 9.83
C ASP A 165 11.05 10.41 10.80
N GLN A 166 10.78 9.60 11.82
CA GLN A 166 11.81 9.14 12.76
C GLN A 166 12.82 8.21 12.09
N ILE A 167 12.38 7.31 11.21
CA ILE A 167 13.23 6.38 10.46
C ILE A 167 14.07 7.12 9.40
N VAL A 168 13.49 8.10 8.71
CA VAL A 168 14.13 8.86 7.64
C VAL A 168 15.24 9.78 8.15
N ARG A 169 15.10 10.37 9.34
CA ARG A 169 16.11 11.28 9.94
C ARG A 169 17.54 10.70 9.97
N PRO A 170 17.79 9.53 10.58
CA PRO A 170 19.13 8.93 10.59
C PRO A 170 19.59 8.50 9.19
N ILE A 171 18.66 8.08 8.33
CA ILE A 171 18.96 7.71 6.94
C ILE A 171 19.48 8.92 6.14
N ILE A 172 18.82 10.08 6.23
CA ILE A 172 19.28 11.32 5.59
C ILE A 172 20.59 11.80 6.20
N TRP A 173 20.75 11.67 7.52
CA TRP A 173 22.03 11.97 8.16
C TRP A 173 23.16 11.11 7.56
N CYS A 174 22.92 9.80 7.38
CA CYS A 174 23.87 8.87 6.75
C CYS A 174 24.18 9.28 5.30
N LEU A 175 23.16 9.62 4.52
CA LEU A 175 23.31 10.10 3.15
C LEU A 175 24.21 11.33 3.07
N ARG A 176 23.96 12.35 3.91
CA ARG A 176 24.79 13.57 3.93
C ARG A 176 26.25 13.27 4.29
N ARG A 177 26.46 12.34 5.22
CA ARG A 177 27.82 11.88 5.57
C ARG A 177 28.49 11.22 4.38
N LEU A 178 27.78 10.33 3.67
CA LEU A 178 28.28 9.66 2.47
C LEU A 178 28.59 10.65 1.34
N GLU A 179 27.72 11.64 1.14
CA GLU A 179 27.92 12.71 0.16
C GLU A 179 29.19 13.52 0.43
N ILE A 180 29.47 13.85 1.70
CA ILE A 180 30.72 14.55 2.06
C ILE A 180 31.94 13.69 1.75
N LEU A 181 31.89 12.39 2.06
CA LEU A 181 33.00 11.46 1.86
C LEU A 181 33.28 11.18 0.38
N LEU A 182 32.23 11.10 -0.45
CA LEU A 182 32.34 10.75 -1.88
C LEU A 182 32.24 11.96 -2.82
N ARG A 183 32.14 13.18 -2.29
CA ARG A 183 31.95 14.44 -3.05
C ARG A 183 32.91 14.60 -4.22
N GLN A 184 34.18 14.23 -4.02
CA GLN A 184 35.24 14.41 -5.01
C GLN A 184 35.28 13.29 -6.06
N ARG A 185 34.55 12.19 -5.85
CA ARG A 185 34.63 10.96 -6.67
C ARG A 185 33.40 10.71 -7.53
N GLN A 186 32.22 11.16 -7.10
CA GLN A 186 30.94 10.81 -7.72
C GLN A 186 30.00 12.01 -7.82
N LYS A 187 29.14 12.00 -8.84
CA LYS A 187 28.03 12.97 -8.95
C LYS A 187 27.03 12.75 -7.80
N PRO A 188 26.37 13.80 -7.29
CA PRO A 188 25.43 13.69 -6.17
C PRO A 188 24.29 12.70 -6.46
N LEU A 189 23.78 12.67 -7.70
CA LEU A 189 22.72 11.73 -8.11
C LEU A 189 23.12 10.26 -7.99
N ASN A 190 24.36 9.91 -8.38
CA ASN A 190 24.84 8.54 -8.25
C ASN A 190 24.92 8.12 -6.78
N ILE A 191 25.36 9.02 -5.90
CA ILE A 191 25.43 8.77 -4.46
C ILE A 191 24.02 8.52 -3.90
N GLN A 192 23.04 9.34 -4.30
CA GLN A 192 21.65 9.19 -3.88
C GLN A 192 21.04 7.86 -4.35
N MET A 193 21.25 7.46 -5.61
CA MET A 193 20.77 6.19 -6.14
C MET A 193 21.42 4.98 -5.44
N ILE A 194 22.74 5.01 -5.22
CA ILE A 194 23.44 3.93 -4.51
C ILE A 194 22.93 3.83 -3.07
N HIS A 195 22.79 4.96 -2.38
CA HIS A 195 22.25 4.99 -1.02
C HIS A 195 20.81 4.48 -0.96
N PHE A 196 19.94 4.93 -1.86
CA PHE A 196 18.57 4.43 -1.97
C PHE A 196 18.52 2.92 -2.23
N ALA A 197 19.34 2.40 -3.16
CA ALA A 197 19.43 0.99 -3.46
C ALA A 197 19.92 0.17 -2.24
N LEU A 198 20.93 0.67 -1.52
CA LEU A 198 21.45 0.04 -0.31
C LEU A 198 20.40 -0.01 0.79
N ILE A 199 19.76 1.11 1.12
CA ILE A 199 18.74 1.19 2.15
C ILE A 199 17.52 0.34 1.80
N SER A 200 17.07 0.37 0.54
CA SER A 200 15.97 -0.47 0.07
C SER A 200 16.32 -1.95 0.16
N SER A 201 17.55 -2.34 -0.14
CA SER A 201 18.03 -3.71 0.01
C SER A 201 18.06 -4.16 1.47
N VAL A 202 18.47 -3.29 2.39
CA VAL A 202 18.43 -3.56 3.84
C VAL A 202 16.99 -3.77 4.32
N PHE A 203 16.05 -2.90 3.94
CA PHE A 203 14.64 -3.06 4.29
C PHE A 203 14.03 -4.33 3.68
N PHE A 204 14.36 -4.64 2.42
CA PHE A 204 13.92 -5.86 1.75
C PHE A 204 14.36 -7.12 2.51
N VAL A 205 15.62 -7.17 2.94
CA VAL A 205 16.12 -8.30 3.74
C VAL A 205 15.46 -8.34 5.12
N LEU A 206 15.38 -7.19 5.80
CA LEU A 206 14.91 -7.11 7.19
C LEU A 206 13.40 -7.39 7.35
N PHE A 207 12.57 -6.98 6.39
CA PHE A 207 11.11 -7.04 6.50
C PHE A 207 10.45 -8.08 5.59
N LEU A 208 11.15 -8.58 4.56
CA LEU A 208 10.64 -9.67 3.71
C LEU A 208 11.44 -10.96 3.91
N ILE A 209 12.76 -10.96 3.69
CA ILE A 209 13.54 -12.22 3.67
C ILE A 209 13.67 -12.86 5.06
N ILE A 210 14.08 -12.08 6.07
CA ILE A 210 14.23 -12.60 7.44
C ILE A 210 12.88 -13.05 8.01
N PRO A 211 11.79 -12.26 7.95
CA PRO A 211 10.48 -12.70 8.44
C PRO A 211 9.92 -13.88 7.65
N ALA A 212 10.13 -13.96 6.33
CA ALA A 212 9.74 -15.13 5.55
C ALA A 212 10.39 -16.42 6.07
N ALA A 213 11.69 -16.39 6.35
CA ALA A 213 12.40 -17.52 6.94
C ALA A 213 11.85 -17.86 8.34
N ILE A 214 11.60 -16.85 9.18
CA ILE A 214 11.01 -17.04 10.52
C ILE A 214 9.61 -17.67 10.41
N PHE A 215 8.72 -17.13 9.59
CA PHE A 215 7.37 -17.68 9.41
C PHE A 215 7.41 -19.10 8.86
N SER A 216 8.22 -19.39 7.86
CA SER A 216 8.37 -20.76 7.33
C SER A 216 8.94 -21.76 8.35
N SER A 217 9.63 -21.29 9.40
CA SER A 217 10.13 -22.15 10.48
C SER A 217 9.12 -22.36 11.61
N ILE A 218 8.19 -21.41 11.80
CA ILE A 218 7.19 -21.42 12.86
C ILE A 218 5.89 -22.09 12.37
N GLU A 219 5.45 -21.76 11.17
CA GLU A 219 4.24 -22.27 10.54
C GLU A 219 4.57 -23.59 9.81
N LYS A 220 4.02 -24.70 10.31
CA LYS A 220 4.41 -26.06 9.87
C LYS A 220 4.14 -26.33 8.39
N ASP A 221 3.08 -25.74 7.84
CA ASP A 221 2.62 -26.00 6.48
C ASP A 221 3.10 -24.94 5.48
N TRP A 222 3.98 -24.03 5.90
CA TRP A 222 4.46 -22.94 5.05
C TRP A 222 5.82 -23.25 4.46
N THR A 223 5.92 -23.12 3.14
CA THR A 223 7.21 -23.03 2.46
C THR A 223 7.82 -21.64 2.66
N PHE A 224 9.10 -21.47 2.33
CA PHE A 224 9.72 -20.14 2.31
C PHE A 224 8.98 -19.18 1.36
N LEU A 225 8.50 -19.69 0.22
CA LEU A 225 7.73 -18.90 -0.74
C LEU A 225 6.42 -18.41 -0.12
N ASP A 226 5.71 -19.25 0.62
CA ASP A 226 4.49 -18.87 1.32
C ASP A 226 4.76 -17.79 2.37
N GLY A 227 5.83 -17.94 3.15
CA GLY A 227 6.28 -16.94 4.11
C GLY A 227 6.64 -15.61 3.44
N PHE A 228 7.35 -15.64 2.31
CA PHE A 228 7.70 -14.45 1.54
C PHE A 228 6.47 -13.78 0.93
N TYR A 229 5.59 -14.57 0.33
CA TYR A 229 4.33 -14.15 -0.25
C TYR A 229 3.45 -13.48 0.81
N TYR A 230 3.28 -14.10 1.98
CA TYR A 230 2.60 -13.51 3.14
C TYR A 230 3.19 -12.15 3.51
N CYS A 231 4.51 -12.05 3.70
CA CYS A 231 5.15 -10.79 4.05
C CYS A 231 4.88 -9.72 2.98
N PHE A 232 4.99 -10.07 1.70
CA PHE A 232 4.78 -9.14 0.60
C PHE A 232 3.33 -8.64 0.54
N ILE A 233 2.33 -9.52 0.47
CA ILE A 233 0.92 -9.12 0.35
C ILE A 233 0.42 -8.36 1.58
N SER A 234 1.02 -8.62 2.75
CA SER A 234 0.62 -7.99 4.01
C SER A 234 1.22 -6.59 4.14
N LEU A 235 2.51 -6.42 3.83
CA LEU A 235 3.18 -5.12 3.94
C LEU A 235 2.83 -4.17 2.78
N THR A 236 2.37 -4.70 1.65
CA THR A 236 1.75 -3.92 0.56
C THR A 236 0.26 -3.64 0.78
N THR A 237 -0.28 -4.05 1.94
CA THR A 237 -1.69 -3.89 2.34
C THR A 237 -2.69 -4.46 1.34
N ILE A 238 -2.31 -5.50 0.59
CA ILE A 238 -3.24 -6.26 -0.28
C ILE A 238 -4.12 -7.17 0.60
N GLY A 239 -3.48 -7.91 1.52
CA GLY A 239 -4.17 -8.66 2.57
C GLY A 239 -5.17 -9.72 2.08
N LEU A 240 -4.76 -10.65 1.21
CA LEU A 240 -5.66 -11.68 0.67
C LEU A 240 -6.24 -12.64 1.72
N GLY A 241 -5.48 -12.90 2.80
CA GLY A 241 -5.96 -13.69 3.95
C GLY A 241 -5.95 -15.21 3.75
N ASP A 242 -5.33 -15.67 2.66
CA ASP A 242 -5.01 -17.08 2.38
C ASP A 242 -3.92 -17.63 3.32
N TYR A 243 -2.95 -16.79 3.68
CA TYR A 243 -1.91 -17.09 4.67
C TYR A 243 -1.99 -16.14 5.85
N ILE A 244 -2.17 -16.69 7.05
CA ILE A 244 -2.25 -15.91 8.29
C ILE A 244 -1.47 -16.66 9.40
N PRO A 245 -0.37 -16.10 9.92
CA PRO A 245 0.42 -16.79 10.92
C PRO A 245 -0.35 -16.90 12.24
N GLY A 246 -0.17 -18.03 12.92
CA GLY A 246 -0.78 -18.32 14.22
C GLY A 246 -2.28 -18.61 14.14
N ASP A 247 -2.78 -19.03 12.98
CA ASP A 247 -4.15 -19.53 12.85
C ASP A 247 -4.28 -21.06 13.00
N SER A 248 -3.15 -21.76 12.97
CA SER A 248 -3.04 -23.16 13.36
C SER A 248 -3.57 -23.40 14.79
N LEU A 249 -4.37 -24.45 14.98
CA LEU A 249 -5.04 -24.76 16.26
C LEU A 249 -4.06 -25.06 17.40
N ASP A 250 -2.89 -25.64 17.10
CA ASP A 250 -1.90 -26.07 18.07
C ASP A 250 -0.78 -25.03 18.29
N GLN A 251 -1.01 -23.75 17.93
CA GLN A 251 0.03 -22.75 18.02
C GLN A 251 0.32 -22.36 19.48
N PRO A 252 1.53 -22.58 20.00
CA PRO A 252 1.87 -22.19 21.36
C PRO A 252 1.87 -20.66 21.50
N LEU A 253 1.36 -20.15 22.62
CA LEU A 253 1.32 -18.72 22.93
C LEU A 253 0.64 -17.85 21.85
N ARG A 254 -0.39 -18.39 21.17
CA ARG A 254 -1.14 -17.73 20.09
C ARG A 254 -1.47 -16.25 20.35
N PRO A 255 -1.93 -15.81 21.56
CA PRO A 255 -2.24 -14.41 21.79
C PRO A 255 -1.03 -13.47 21.68
N LEU A 256 0.11 -13.84 22.27
CA LEU A 256 1.33 -13.04 22.20
C LEU A 256 1.89 -13.00 20.79
N TYR A 257 1.84 -14.14 20.09
CA TYR A 257 2.29 -14.23 18.72
C TYR A 257 1.47 -13.31 17.79
N LYS A 258 0.14 -13.28 17.93
CA LYS A 258 -0.74 -12.36 17.17
C LYS A 258 -0.45 -10.88 17.45
N ILE A 259 -0.16 -10.53 18.69
CA ILE A 259 0.26 -9.16 19.05
C ILE A 259 1.62 -8.83 18.42
N ALA A 260 2.57 -9.76 18.45
CA ALA A 260 3.88 -9.57 17.82
C ALA A 260 3.78 -9.40 16.30
N ILE A 261 2.91 -10.17 15.64
CA ILE A 261 2.63 -10.01 14.19
C ILE A 261 2.01 -8.64 13.92
N ALA A 262 1.06 -8.18 14.72
CA ALA A 262 0.48 -6.85 14.57
C ALA A 262 1.55 -5.73 14.67
N ALA A 263 2.49 -5.86 15.62
CA ALA A 263 3.63 -4.94 15.72
C ALA A 263 4.57 -5.03 14.51
N TYR A 264 4.87 -6.24 14.02
CA TYR A 264 5.64 -6.45 12.80
C TYR A 264 4.98 -5.78 11.58
N LEU A 265 3.68 -5.95 11.39
CA LEU A 265 2.94 -5.37 10.27
C LEU A 265 2.96 -3.84 10.32
N LEU A 266 2.82 -3.24 11.51
CA LEU A 266 2.91 -1.79 11.68
C LEU A 266 4.30 -1.25 11.31
N LEU A 267 5.37 -1.89 11.80
CA LEU A 267 6.76 -1.48 11.51
C LEU A 267 7.15 -1.75 10.05
N GLY A 268 6.69 -2.86 9.48
CA GLY A 268 6.91 -3.19 8.08
C GLY A 268 6.20 -2.22 7.15
N LEU A 269 4.96 -1.83 7.46
CA LEU A 269 4.23 -0.82 6.71
C LEU A 269 4.95 0.54 6.76
N ALA A 270 5.41 0.96 7.95
CA ALA A 270 6.24 2.17 8.08
C ALA A 270 7.53 2.09 7.24
N SER A 271 8.12 0.90 7.12
CA SER A 271 9.32 0.67 6.31
C SER A 271 9.05 0.75 4.81
N VAL A 272 7.95 0.15 4.33
CA VAL A 272 7.50 0.31 2.93
C VAL A 272 7.23 1.77 2.61
N LEU A 273 6.52 2.49 3.48
CA LEU A 273 6.26 3.93 3.33
C LEU A 273 7.56 4.76 3.34
N THR A 274 8.55 4.34 4.13
CA THR A 274 9.89 4.95 4.11
C THR A 274 10.57 4.77 2.75
N VAL A 275 10.54 3.57 2.16
CA VAL A 275 11.11 3.33 0.82
C VAL A 275 10.38 4.17 -0.23
N VAL A 276 9.04 4.22 -0.18
CA VAL A 276 8.24 5.08 -1.06
C VAL A 276 8.60 6.56 -0.88
N ARG A 277 8.81 7.01 0.35
CA ARG A 277 9.26 8.38 0.64
C ARG A 277 10.61 8.67 0.00
N LEU A 278 11.60 7.79 0.21
CA LEU A 278 12.95 7.95 -0.34
C LEU A 278 12.95 7.93 -1.88
N TYR A 279 12.12 7.08 -2.49
CA TYR A 279 11.92 7.05 -3.94
C TYR A 279 11.34 8.37 -4.46
N ASN A 280 10.32 8.90 -3.79
CA ASN A 280 9.66 10.14 -4.19
C ASN A 280 10.53 11.38 -4.02
N ASP A 281 11.52 11.33 -3.11
CA ASP A 281 12.49 12.40 -2.89
C ASP A 281 13.56 12.49 -4.00
N ILE A 282 13.67 11.49 -4.88
CA ILE A 282 14.58 11.51 -6.05
C ILE A 282 13.80 11.98 -7.31
N PRO A 283 14.03 13.23 -7.80
CA PRO A 283 13.22 13.81 -8.87
C PRO A 283 13.29 13.03 -10.19
N GLU A 284 14.45 12.46 -10.53
CA GLU A 284 14.66 11.75 -11.79
C GLU A 284 13.88 10.42 -11.86
N LEU A 285 13.57 9.83 -10.70
CA LEU A 285 12.80 8.58 -10.59
C LEU A 285 11.29 8.84 -10.49
N ASN A 286 10.87 10.01 -10.00
CA ASN A 286 9.47 10.34 -9.76
C ASN A 286 8.72 10.65 -11.05
N LEU A 287 8.32 9.60 -11.78
CA LEU A 287 7.53 9.69 -13.02
C LEU A 287 6.22 10.48 -12.86
N GLY A 288 5.65 10.47 -11.64
CA GLY A 288 4.45 11.25 -11.31
C GLY A 288 4.64 12.76 -11.45
N TYR A 289 5.88 13.26 -11.41
CA TYR A 289 6.20 14.65 -11.70
C TYR A 289 5.72 15.07 -13.10
N TYR A 290 5.90 14.23 -14.12
CA TYR A 290 5.53 14.53 -15.51
C TYR A 290 4.03 14.46 -15.78
N LEU A 291 3.27 13.76 -14.93
CA LEU A 291 1.82 13.67 -15.02
C LEU A 291 1.12 14.88 -14.38
N ARG A 292 1.83 15.70 -13.60
CA ARG A 292 1.25 16.87 -12.92
C ARG A 292 1.21 18.10 -13.84
N PRO A 293 0.16 18.93 -13.73
CA PRO A 293 0.05 20.18 -14.51
C PRO A 293 1.18 21.20 -14.29
N HIS A 294 1.91 21.12 -13.17
CA HIS A 294 3.03 22.03 -12.88
C HIS A 294 4.28 21.79 -13.75
N ALA A 295 4.41 20.63 -14.40
CA ALA A 295 5.50 20.35 -15.33
C ALA A 295 5.41 21.17 -16.64
N ASP A 296 4.29 21.87 -16.86
CA ASP A 296 4.05 22.74 -18.02
C ASP A 296 4.67 24.14 -17.86
N PHE A 297 5.26 24.47 -16.69
CA PHE A 297 5.99 25.73 -16.46
C PHE A 297 7.51 25.50 -16.50
N PRO A 298 8.30 26.32 -17.23
CA PRO A 298 9.76 26.24 -17.21
C PRO A 298 10.31 26.45 -15.79
N GLY A 299 11.34 25.68 -15.42
CA GLY A 299 11.93 25.67 -14.09
C GLY A 299 12.55 27.01 -13.62
N PRO A 300 12.99 27.09 -12.35
CA PRO A 300 13.33 28.33 -11.65
C PRO A 300 14.52 29.13 -12.19
N GLU A 301 15.18 28.70 -13.27
CA GLU A 301 16.26 29.48 -13.92
C GLU A 301 15.77 30.79 -14.55
N GLN A 302 14.48 30.93 -14.87
CA GLN A 302 13.92 32.17 -15.42
C GLN A 302 13.40 33.17 -14.36
N THR A 303 13.43 32.82 -13.07
CA THR A 303 13.04 33.71 -11.96
C THR A 303 14.21 34.41 -11.28
N ARG A 304 15.45 34.27 -11.77
CA ARG A 304 16.50 35.21 -11.39
C ARG A 304 16.17 36.56 -12.01
N LEU A 305 15.56 37.43 -11.22
CA LEU A 305 15.67 38.87 -11.41
C LEU A 305 17.17 39.18 -11.52
N VAL A 306 17.68 39.27 -12.74
CA VAL A 306 18.95 39.92 -13.01
C VAL A 306 18.71 41.37 -12.57
N PRO A 307 19.40 41.88 -11.54
CA PRO A 307 19.36 43.30 -11.27
C PRO A 307 19.84 43.97 -12.55
N ASN A 308 18.99 44.80 -13.14
CA ASN A 308 19.36 45.63 -14.26
C ASN A 308 20.39 46.64 -13.72
N VAL A 309 21.68 46.26 -13.72
CA VAL A 309 22.77 47.20 -13.56
C VAL A 309 22.75 48.01 -14.83
N ALA A 310 21.99 49.10 -14.80
CA ALA A 310 22.09 50.14 -15.79
C ALA A 310 23.53 50.66 -15.72
N ASP A 311 24.31 50.26 -16.72
CA ASP A 311 25.45 51.02 -17.21
C ASP A 311 25.00 52.47 -17.42
N SER A 312 25.37 53.34 -16.50
CA SER A 312 25.58 54.75 -16.80
C SER A 312 27.04 55.08 -16.54
N GLY A 313 27.89 54.64 -17.48
CA GLY A 313 29.24 55.17 -17.61
C GLY A 313 29.18 56.64 -18.04
N LEU A 314 29.91 57.46 -17.28
CA LEU A 314 30.58 58.71 -17.67
C LEU A 314 29.80 59.79 -18.44
N GLN A 315 29.62 60.96 -17.82
CA GLN A 315 30.14 62.25 -18.35
C GLN A 315 29.94 63.43 -17.37
N ARG A 316 31.09 63.90 -16.83
CA ARG A 316 31.47 65.22 -16.28
C ARG A 316 32.01 65.19 -14.86
#